data_AF-A0A2D7ME28-F1
#
_entry.id   AF-A0A2D7ME28-F1
#
_cell.length_a   1.000
_cell.length_b   1.000
_cell.length_c   1.000
_cell.angle_alpha   90.00
_cell.angle_beta   90.00
_cell.angle_gamma   90.00
#
_symmetry.space_group_name_H-M   'P 1'
#
loop_
_entity.id
_entity.type
_entity.pdbx_description
1 polymer ?
#
loop_
_entity_poly.entity_id
_entity_poly.type
_entity_poly.pdbx_seq_one_letter_code
_entity_poly.pdbx_strand_id
1 'polypeptide(L)'
;MLKSASLYNRMSSFIKKLKRNKFNNMFGLFKRKTELEKLEIKYKDLLKEAYQLSKINRSKSDQKTFEAEEVFKQIEILKEKK
;
A
#
# COMPACT_ATOMS: atom_id res chain seq x y z
N MET A 1 21.65 -24.90 19.84
CA MET A 1 20.70 -23.85 20.29
C MET A 1 21.18 -22.41 20.08
N LEU A 2 22.46 -22.10 19.81
CA LEU A 2 22.97 -20.71 19.72
C LEU A 2 22.83 -20.02 18.34
N LYS A 3 22.43 -20.73 17.26
CA LYS A 3 22.32 -20.13 15.91
C LYS A 3 21.02 -19.32 15.70
N SER A 4 19.97 -19.57 16.47
CA SER A 4 18.68 -18.85 16.35
C SER A 4 18.70 -17.46 17.01
N ALA A 5 19.59 -17.24 17.99
CA ALA A 5 19.70 -15.96 18.70
C ALA A 5 20.41 -14.87 17.88
N SER A 6 21.38 -15.22 17.02
CA SER A 6 22.11 -14.22 16.22
C SER A 6 21.27 -13.69 15.04
N LEU A 7 20.39 -14.53 14.47
CA LEU A 7 19.43 -14.12 13.45
C LEU A 7 18.36 -13.19 14.00
N TYR A 8 17.85 -13.43 15.21
CA TYR A 8 16.85 -12.56 15.84
C TYR A 8 17.38 -11.15 16.09
N ASN A 9 18.64 -11.03 16.54
CA ASN A 9 19.30 -9.74 16.74
C ASN A 9 19.54 -9.00 15.41
N ARG A 10 19.87 -9.72 14.32
CA ARG A 10 20.01 -9.14 12.97
C ARG A 10 18.66 -8.68 12.39
N MET A 11 17.61 -9.49 12.54
CA MET A 11 16.23 -9.16 12.12
C MET A 11 15.67 -7.95 12.90
N SER A 12 15.92 -7.88 14.21
CA SER A 12 15.46 -6.80 15.09
C SER A 12 16.03 -5.43 14.70
N SER A 13 17.30 -5.40 14.26
CA SER A 13 17.92 -4.19 13.73
C SER A 13 17.27 -3.69 12.42
N PHE A 14 16.83 -4.62 11.57
CA PHE A 14 16.15 -4.32 10.30
C PHE A 14 14.73 -3.78 10.53
N ILE A 15 13.99 -4.39 11.47
CA ILE A 15 12.64 -3.95 11.85
C ILE A 15 12.66 -2.55 12.49
N LYS A 16 13.66 -2.24 13.34
CA LYS A 16 13.84 -0.88 13.89
C LYS A 16 14.18 0.17 12.81
N LYS A 17 14.85 -0.21 11.72
CA LYS A 17 15.16 0.67 10.59
C LYS A 17 13.93 0.99 9.74
N LEU A 18 12.98 0.06 9.61
CA LEU A 18 11.70 0.27 8.91
C LEU A 18 10.72 1.17 9.68
N LYS A 19 10.82 1.24 11.02
CA LYS A 19 10.01 2.12 11.87
C LYS A 19 10.51 3.58 11.93
N ARG A 20 11.47 3.95 11.09
CA ARG A 20 12.11 5.28 11.06
C ARG A 20 11.73 6.11 9.83
N ASN A 21 10.58 5.86 9.22
CA ASN A 21 9.89 6.87 8.42
C ASN A 21 8.81 7.52 9.28
N LYS A 22 9.29 8.33 10.23
CA LYS A 22 8.51 9.41 10.80
C LYS A 22 8.27 10.37 9.64
N PHE A 23 7.14 10.22 8.96
CA PHE A 23 6.70 11.19 7.96
C PHE A 23 6.59 12.53 8.68
N ASN A 24 7.63 13.34 8.51
CA ASN A 24 7.56 14.77 8.58
C ASN A 24 6.48 15.18 7.59
N ASN A 25 5.23 15.31 8.06
CA ASN A 25 4.16 16.14 7.50
C ASN A 25 2.84 15.90 8.25
N MET A 26 2.74 16.36 9.51
CA MET A 26 1.45 16.84 10.05
C MET A 26 1.14 18.26 9.51
N PHE A 27 1.40 18.51 8.21
CA PHE A 27 1.28 19.83 7.58
C PHE A 27 -0.14 20.02 6.99
N GLY A 28 -1.03 20.61 7.78
CA GLY A 28 -2.19 21.37 7.32
C GLY A 28 -3.43 20.56 6.94
N LEU A 29 -4.47 20.65 7.77
CA LEU A 29 -5.79 19.98 7.66
C LEU A 29 -6.56 20.15 6.33
N PHE A 30 -6.06 20.86 5.31
CA PHE A 30 -6.77 21.11 4.05
C PHE A 30 -5.87 21.19 2.80
N LYS A 31 -4.74 20.47 2.75
CA LYS A 31 -4.07 20.30 1.45
C LYS A 31 -4.93 19.41 0.55
N ARG A 32 -5.26 19.90 -0.65
CA ARG A 32 -5.95 19.12 -1.68
C ARG A 32 -5.07 17.91 -2.02
N LYS A 33 -5.64 16.72 -1.96
CA LYS A 33 -4.97 15.50 -2.39
C LYS A 33 -4.49 15.68 -3.83
N THR A 34 -3.24 15.35 -4.08
CA THR A 34 -2.70 15.29 -5.44
C THR A 34 -3.41 14.19 -6.23
N GLU A 35 -3.35 14.26 -7.56
CA GLU A 35 -3.97 13.24 -8.42
C GLU A 35 -3.42 11.83 -8.14
N LEU A 36 -2.10 11.73 -7.94
CA LEU A 36 -1.43 10.49 -7.55
C LEU A 36 -1.94 9.96 -6.22
N GLU A 37 -2.06 10.81 -5.19
CA GLU A 37 -2.60 10.39 -3.88
C GLU A 37 -4.06 9.92 -3.98
N LYS A 38 -4.88 10.57 -4.82
CA LYS A 38 -6.26 10.15 -5.05
C LYS A 38 -6.32 8.75 -5.68
N LEU A 39 -5.48 8.49 -6.69
CA LEU A 39 -5.41 7.17 -7.33
C LEU A 39 -4.86 6.11 -6.39
N GLU A 40 -3.85 6.42 -5.57
CA GLU A 40 -3.32 5.48 -4.57
C GLU A 40 -4.35 5.13 -3.49
N ILE A 41 -5.19 6.09 -3.08
CA ILE A 41 -6.31 5.82 -2.18
C ILE A 41 -7.35 4.92 -2.86
N LYS A 42 -7.76 5.27 -4.08
CA LYS A 42 -8.73 4.48 -4.86
C LYS A 42 -8.25 3.04 -5.06
N TYR A 43 -6.98 2.85 -5.40
CA TYR A 43 -6.36 1.53 -5.54
C TYR A 43 -6.47 0.70 -4.25
N LYS A 44 -6.13 1.29 -3.09
CA LYS A 44 -6.23 0.63 -1.79
C LYS A 44 -7.67 0.25 -1.44
N ASP A 45 -8.61 1.15 -1.72
CA ASP A 45 -10.02 0.91 -1.44
C ASP A 45 -10.56 -0.25 -2.31
N LEU A 46 -10.22 -0.29 -3.61
CA LEU A 46 -10.58 -1.39 -4.51
C LEU A 46 -10.01 -2.73 -4.07
N LEU A 47 -8.74 -2.78 -3.65
CA LEU A 47 -8.15 -4.02 -3.11
C LEU A 47 -8.82 -4.46 -1.81
N LYS A 48 -9.19 -3.53 -0.94
CA LYS A 48 -9.92 -3.83 0.29
C LYS A 48 -11.30 -4.41 -0.02
N GLU A 49 -12.02 -3.80 -0.97
CA GLU A 49 -13.31 -4.30 -1.44
C GLU A 49 -13.18 -5.70 -2.07
N ALA A 50 -12.20 -5.90 -2.94
CA ALA A 50 -11.91 -7.20 -3.53
C ALA A 50 -11.67 -8.26 -2.44
N TYR A 51 -10.86 -7.96 -1.42
CA TYR A 51 -10.62 -8.88 -0.32
C TYR A 51 -11.90 -9.21 0.47
N GLN A 52 -12.76 -8.22 0.74
CA GLN A 52 -14.04 -8.52 1.41
C GLN A 52 -14.96 -9.36 0.52
N LEU A 53 -15.03 -9.05 -0.77
CA LEU A 53 -15.82 -9.78 -1.75
C LEU A 53 -15.29 -11.19 -1.97
N SER A 54 -13.99 -11.46 -1.84
CA SER A 54 -13.43 -12.80 -2.00
C SER A 54 -14.04 -13.82 -1.02
N LYS A 55 -14.57 -13.34 0.12
CA LYS A 55 -15.25 -14.15 1.13
C LYS A 55 -16.72 -14.44 0.81
N ILE A 56 -17.33 -13.69 -0.10
CA ILE A 56 -18.77 -13.69 -0.35
C ILE A 56 -19.10 -14.02 -1.82
N ASN A 57 -18.39 -13.39 -2.76
CA ASN A 57 -18.60 -13.52 -4.20
C ASN A 57 -17.27 -13.37 -4.96
N ARG A 58 -16.76 -14.49 -5.45
CA ARG A 58 -15.50 -14.57 -6.21
C ARG A 58 -15.52 -13.74 -7.49
N SER A 59 -16.61 -13.79 -8.28
CA SER A 59 -16.70 -13.04 -9.53
C SER A 59 -16.62 -11.53 -9.31
N LYS A 60 -17.30 -11.01 -8.28
CA LYS A 60 -17.21 -9.59 -7.90
C LYS A 60 -15.83 -9.23 -7.36
N SER A 61 -15.18 -10.14 -6.62
CA SER A 61 -13.78 -9.96 -6.19
C SER A 61 -12.85 -9.81 -7.38
N ASP A 62 -12.95 -10.70 -8.37
CA ASP A 62 -12.10 -10.69 -9.55
C ASP A 62 -12.30 -9.39 -10.35
N GLN A 63 -13.53 -8.92 -10.48
CA GLN A 63 -13.84 -7.62 -11.08
C GLN A 63 -13.16 -6.46 -10.35
N LYS A 64 -13.20 -6.44 -9.01
CA LYS A 64 -12.55 -5.37 -8.21
C LYS A 64 -11.03 -5.43 -8.27
N THR A 65 -10.45 -6.63 -8.35
CA THR A 65 -9.02 -6.80 -8.59
C THR A 65 -8.62 -6.22 -9.94
N PHE A 66 -9.38 -6.50 -11.01
CA PHE A 66 -9.14 -5.92 -12.34
C PHE A 66 -9.25 -4.39 -12.33
N GLU A 67 -10.29 -3.83 -11.69
CA GLU A 67 -10.42 -2.38 -11.52
C GLU A 67 -9.21 -1.77 -10.80
N ALA A 68 -8.67 -2.47 -9.79
CA ALA A 68 -7.47 -2.02 -9.07
C ALA A 68 -6.22 -2.03 -9.99
N GLU A 69 -6.03 -3.07 -10.80
CA GLU A 69 -4.94 -3.14 -11.77
C GLU A 69 -4.97 -1.99 -12.78
N GLU A 70 -6.15 -1.64 -13.28
CA GLU A 70 -6.31 -0.50 -14.19
C GLU A 70 -5.97 0.84 -13.51
N VAL A 71 -6.31 1.01 -12.24
CA VAL A 71 -5.89 2.19 -11.45
C VAL A 71 -4.38 2.18 -11.22
N PHE A 72 -3.77 1.00 -11.00
CA PHE A 72 -2.34 0.87 -10.81
C PHE A 72 -1.55 1.32 -12.04
N LYS A 73 -1.98 0.93 -13.25
CA LYS A 73 -1.39 1.41 -14.51
C LYS A 73 -1.42 2.95 -14.62
N GLN A 74 -2.51 3.58 -14.18
CA GLN A 74 -2.60 5.05 -14.17
C GLN A 74 -1.60 5.68 -13.19
N ILE A 75 -1.37 5.04 -12.04
CA ILE A 75 -0.37 5.48 -11.06
C ILE A 75 1.04 5.37 -11.66
N GLU A 76 1.36 4.28 -12.35
CA GLU A 76 2.67 4.09 -13.00
C GLU A 76 2.92 5.17 -14.05
N ILE A 77 1.96 5.45 -14.93
CA ILE A 77 2.08 6.51 -15.95
C ILE A 77 2.34 7.88 -15.30
N LEU A 78 1.65 8.19 -14.19
CA LEU A 78 1.87 9.46 -13.47
C LEU A 78 3.20 9.53 -12.73
N LYS A 79 3.74 8.38 -12.31
CA LYS A 79 5.07 8.29 -11.69
C LYS A 79 6.19 8.43 -12.72
N GLU A 80 6.02 7.90 -13.93
CA GLU A 80 6.98 8.02 -15.03
C GLU A 80 7.03 9.42 -15.65
N LYS A 81 5.92 10.16 -15.63
CA LYS A 81 5.86 11.55 -16.12
C LYS A 81 6.53 12.59 -15.20
N LYS A 82 7.14 12.16 -14.10
CA LYS A 82 7.67 13.01 -13.04
C LYS A 82 9.19 12.94 -12.95
#